data_AF-A0A1K1Q5C7-F1
#
_entry.id   AF-A0A1K1Q5C7-F1
#
_cell.length_a   1.000
_cell.length_b   1.000
_cell.length_c   1.000
_cell.angle_alpha   90.00
_cell.angle_beta   90.00
_cell.angle_gamma   90.00
#
_symmetry.space_group_name_H-M   'P 1'
#
loop_
_entity.id
_entity.type
_entity.pdbx_description
1 polymer ?
#
loop_
_entity_poly.entity_id
_entity_poly.type
_entity_poly.pdbx_seq_one_letter_code
_entity_poly.pdbx_strand_id
1 'polypeptide(L)'
;MATEKRSIDERIAELKEKQNQLKAQEKKLRAKKSAEERKIRTRHLIEVGGTIYSVLGREFVDGDIERLAAFLKGQDNRGGYFTKAMNNFPSAPAVAAPDNAEPKTENE
;
A
#
# COMPACT_ATOMS: atom_id res chain seq x y z
N MET A 1 17.99 -51.47 -28.94
CA MET A 1 18.01 -50.07 -28.48
C MET A 1 16.61 -49.47 -28.54
N ALA A 2 15.75 -49.82 -27.57
CA ALA A 2 14.35 -49.36 -27.51
C ALA A 2 13.94 -48.90 -26.09
N THR A 3 14.83 -49.06 -25.11
CA THR A 3 14.60 -48.68 -23.71
C THR A 3 14.94 -47.22 -23.43
N GLU A 4 15.78 -46.59 -24.25
CA GLU A 4 16.01 -45.15 -24.14
C GLU A 4 14.71 -44.40 -24.48
N LYS A 5 13.98 -44.80 -25.54
CA LYS A 5 12.72 -44.23 -26.06
C LYS A 5 11.46 -44.30 -25.19
N ARG A 6 11.58 -44.66 -23.91
CA ARG A 6 10.80 -43.95 -22.85
C ARG A 6 11.33 -42.50 -22.70
N SER A 7 11.90 -41.97 -23.79
CA SER A 7 12.86 -40.89 -23.92
C SER A 7 12.11 -39.65 -24.28
N ILE A 8 12.55 -38.55 -23.69
CA ILE A 8 12.32 -37.18 -24.16
C ILE A 8 10.84 -36.78 -24.17
N ASP A 9 9.93 -37.45 -24.89
CA ASP A 9 8.50 -37.15 -24.96
C ASP A 9 7.78 -37.25 -23.60
N GLU A 10 8.05 -38.30 -22.81
CA GLU A 10 7.51 -38.42 -21.44
C GLU A 10 8.07 -37.32 -20.52
N ARG A 11 9.38 -37.01 -20.63
CA ARG A 11 10.01 -35.90 -19.90
C ARG A 11 9.46 -34.53 -20.33
N ILE A 12 9.15 -34.35 -21.61
CA ILE A 12 8.52 -33.14 -22.15
C ILE A 12 7.09 -33.02 -21.61
N ALA A 13 6.33 -34.12 -21.53
CA ALA A 13 4.98 -34.14 -20.97
C ALA A 13 5.01 -33.77 -19.47
N GLU A 14 5.89 -34.37 -18.68
CA GLU A 14 6.08 -34.02 -17.27
C GLU A 14 6.50 -32.56 -17.07
N LEU A 15 7.40 -32.04 -17.92
CA LEU A 15 7.80 -30.63 -17.88
C LEU A 15 6.65 -29.69 -18.23
N LYS A 16 5.82 -30.03 -19.22
CA LYS A 16 4.60 -29.27 -19.55
C LYS A 16 3.60 -29.28 -18.42
N GLU A 17 3.40 -30.41 -17.75
CA GLU A 17 2.52 -30.51 -16.60
C GLU A 17 3.02 -29.66 -15.43
N LYS A 18 4.32 -29.74 -15.11
CA LYS A 18 4.96 -28.87 -14.11
C LYS A 18 4.84 -27.39 -14.47
N GLN A 19 5.04 -27.02 -15.74
CA GLN A 19 4.82 -25.65 -16.19
C GLN A 19 3.37 -25.19 -16.00
N ASN A 20 2.39 -26.05 -16.29
CA ASN A 20 0.98 -25.74 -16.10
C ASN A 20 0.64 -25.56 -14.61
N GLN A 21 1.19 -26.41 -13.74
CA GLN A 21 1.05 -26.29 -12.29
C GLN A 21 1.68 -24.99 -11.77
N LEU A 22 2.89 -24.65 -12.22
CA LEU A 22 3.57 -23.39 -11.84
C LEU A 22 2.79 -22.17 -12.33
N LYS A 23 2.28 -22.17 -13.57
CA LYS A 23 1.41 -21.10 -14.09
C LYS A 23 0.13 -20.95 -13.27
N ALA A 24 -0.47 -22.06 -12.85
CA ALA A 24 -1.64 -22.03 -11.99
C ALA A 24 -1.32 -21.44 -10.59
N GLN A 25 -0.16 -21.79 -10.02
CA GLN A 25 0.31 -21.21 -8.75
C GLN A 25 0.62 -19.72 -8.89
N GLU A 26 1.29 -19.30 -9.96
CA GLU A 26 1.58 -17.89 -10.26
C GLU A 26 0.27 -17.09 -10.38
N LYS A 27 -0.72 -17.61 -11.12
CA LYS A 27 -2.04 -16.97 -11.23
C LYS A 27 -2.73 -16.83 -9.87
N LYS A 28 -2.66 -17.86 -9.02
CA LYS A 28 -3.21 -17.80 -7.65
C LYS A 28 -2.48 -16.76 -6.80
N LEU A 29 -1.15 -16.70 -6.85
CA LEU A 29 -0.37 -15.70 -6.11
C LEU A 29 -0.67 -14.28 -6.59
N ARG A 30 -0.77 -14.07 -7.90
CA ARG A 30 -1.14 -12.77 -8.49
C ARG A 30 -2.55 -12.35 -8.09
N ALA A 31 -3.50 -13.29 -8.05
CA ALA A 31 -4.86 -13.03 -7.58
C ALA A 31 -4.91 -12.69 -6.08
N LYS A 32 -4.09 -13.33 -5.25
CA LYS A 32 -3.97 -12.97 -3.82
C LYS A 32 -3.40 -11.56 -3.65
N LYS A 33 -2.32 -11.24 -4.35
CA LYS A 33 -1.71 -9.90 -4.32
C LYS A 33 -2.70 -8.81 -4.74
N SER A 34 -3.44 -9.01 -5.84
CA SER A 34 -4.43 -8.03 -6.28
C SER A 34 -5.61 -7.88 -5.30
N ALA A 35 -6.00 -8.95 -4.61
CA ALA A 35 -7.02 -8.90 -3.57
C ALA A 35 -6.54 -8.13 -2.33
N GLU A 36 -5.29 -8.32 -1.91
CA GLU A 36 -4.68 -7.57 -0.80
C GLU A 36 -4.55 -6.08 -1.13
N GLU A 37 -4.06 -5.74 -2.32
CA GLU A 37 -3.99 -4.36 -2.81
C GLU A 37 -5.37 -3.69 -2.83
N ARG A 38 -6.41 -4.42 -3.26
CA ARG A 38 -7.79 -3.92 -3.23
C ARG A 38 -8.28 -3.70 -1.80
N LYS A 39 -8.00 -4.63 -0.88
CA LYS A 39 -8.38 -4.51 0.53
C LYS A 39 -7.75 -3.28 1.20
N ILE A 40 -6.46 -3.04 0.93
CA ILE A 40 -5.73 -1.86 1.43
C ILE A 40 -6.34 -0.59 0.84
N ARG A 41 -6.56 -0.56 -0.48
CA ARG A 41 -7.18 0.59 -1.15
C ARG A 41 -8.56 0.91 -0.59
N THR A 42 -9.42 -0.08 -0.41
CA THR A 42 -10.76 0.12 0.15
C THR A 42 -10.69 0.65 1.59
N ARG A 43 -9.78 0.13 2.42
CA ARG A 43 -9.56 0.65 3.77
C ARG A 43 -9.18 2.13 3.75
N HIS A 44 -8.18 2.51 2.96
CA HIS A 44 -7.74 3.90 2.88
C HIS A 44 -8.85 4.83 2.39
N LEU A 45 -9.67 4.40 1.42
CA LEU A 45 -10.82 5.19 0.95
C LEU A 45 -11.84 5.43 2.07
N ILE A 46 -12.11 4.42 2.90
CA ILE A 46 -13.02 4.55 4.04
C ILE A 46 -12.44 5.46 5.12
N GLU A 47 -11.15 5.33 5.44
CA GLU A 47 -10.47 6.16 6.44
C GLU A 47 -10.43 7.63 6.03
N VAL A 48 -10.08 7.92 4.78
CA VAL A 48 -10.10 9.28 4.22
C VAL A 48 -11.52 9.84 4.23
N GLY A 49 -12.50 9.06 3.76
CA GLY A 49 -13.91 9.44 3.80
C GLY A 49 -14.38 9.77 5.22
N GLY A 50 -14.15 8.87 6.17
CA GLY A 50 -14.52 9.06 7.57
C GLY A 50 -13.87 10.29 8.22
N THR A 51 -12.62 10.59 7.86
CA THR A 51 -11.93 11.81 8.30
C THR A 51 -12.65 13.06 7.79
N ILE A 52 -13.04 13.07 6.51
CA ILE A 52 -13.78 14.20 5.91
C ILE A 52 -15.15 14.36 6.59
N TYR A 53 -15.88 13.26 6.83
CA TYR A 53 -17.15 13.28 7.58
C TYR A 53 -16.98 13.88 8.98
N SER A 54 -15.93 13.46 9.71
CA SER A 54 -15.63 13.98 11.05
C SER A 54 -15.37 15.49 11.05
N VAL A 55 -14.62 15.99 10.05
CA VAL A 55 -14.34 17.44 9.91
C VAL A 55 -15.59 18.23 9.53
N LEU A 56 -16.47 17.68 8.70
CA LEU A 56 -17.68 18.36 8.28
C LEU A 56 -18.71 18.50 9.42
N GLY A 57 -18.77 17.54 10.35
CA GLY A 57 -19.70 17.57 11.48
C GLY A 57 -21.19 17.54 11.07
N ARG A 58 -21.48 17.16 9.82
CA ARG A 58 -22.82 17.08 9.24
C ARG A 58 -22.90 15.92 8.25
N GLU A 59 -24.12 15.53 7.89
CA GLU A 59 -24.35 14.56 6.82
C GLU A 59 -23.82 15.06 5.47
N PHE A 60 -23.48 14.10 4.62
CA PHE A 60 -22.98 14.36 3.28
C PHE A 60 -24.13 14.75 2.36
N VAL A 61 -23.91 15.78 1.54
CA VAL A 61 -24.93 16.27 0.59
C VAL A 61 -24.37 16.33 -0.81
N ASP A 62 -25.27 16.32 -1.80
CA ASP A 62 -24.91 16.46 -3.20
C ASP A 62 -24.06 17.73 -3.42
N GLY A 63 -23.02 17.62 -4.23
CA GLY A 63 -22.06 18.69 -4.48
C GLY A 63 -20.86 18.73 -3.52
N ASP A 64 -20.84 17.93 -2.44
CA ASP A 64 -19.72 17.96 -1.48
C ASP A 64 -18.41 17.44 -2.07
N ILE A 65 -18.45 16.44 -2.97
CA ILE A 65 -17.25 15.98 -3.66
C ILE A 65 -16.69 17.09 -4.54
N GLU A 66 -17.53 17.80 -5.28
CA GLU A 66 -17.15 18.89 -6.17
C GLU A 66 -16.58 20.07 -5.38
N ARG A 67 -17.23 20.44 -4.26
CA ARG A 67 -16.75 21.48 -3.33
C ARG A 67 -15.41 21.10 -2.72
N LEU A 68 -15.25 19.86 -2.26
CA LEU A 68 -13.99 19.36 -1.71
C LEU A 68 -12.88 19.37 -2.76
N ALA A 69 -13.16 18.88 -3.98
CA ALA A 69 -12.19 18.87 -5.07
C ALA A 69 -11.77 20.30 -5.46
N ALA A 70 -12.72 21.24 -5.55
CA ALA A 70 -12.44 22.64 -5.82
C ALA A 70 -11.61 23.28 -4.68
N PHE A 71 -11.94 22.97 -3.43
CA PHE A 71 -11.19 23.43 -2.27
C PHE A 71 -9.73 22.94 -2.31
N LEU A 72 -9.49 21.64 -2.47
CA LEU A 72 -8.15 21.04 -2.49
C LEU A 72 -7.29 21.60 -3.65
N LYS A 73 -7.86 21.71 -4.85
CA LYS A 73 -7.16 22.37 -5.98
C LYS A 73 -6.89 23.84 -5.69
N GLY A 74 -7.83 24.54 -5.07
CA GLY A 74 -7.65 25.92 -4.63
C GLY A 74 -6.52 26.08 -3.62
N GLN A 75 -6.36 25.14 -2.69
CA GLN A 75 -5.25 25.13 -1.74
C GLN A 75 -3.89 25.01 -2.44
N ASP A 76 -3.78 24.18 -3.48
CA ASP A 76 -2.54 24.05 -4.22
C ASP A 76 -2.24 25.26 -5.11
N ASN A 77 -3.26 25.84 -5.75
CA ASN A 77 -3.09 27.05 -6.56
C ASN A 77 -2.65 28.28 -5.73
N ARG A 78 -3.04 28.35 -4.45
CA ARG A 78 -2.71 29.48 -3.56
C ARG A 78 -1.32 29.37 -2.90
N GLY A 79 -0.64 28.24 -3.04
CA GLY A 79 0.68 28.07 -2.40
C GLY A 79 1.12 26.62 -2.17
N GLY A 80 0.49 25.65 -2.82
CA GLY A 80 0.80 24.23 -2.66
C GLY A 80 0.42 23.70 -1.27
N TYR A 81 -0.56 24.27 -0.59
CA TYR A 81 -0.82 23.96 0.83
C TYR A 81 -1.21 22.50 1.04
N PHE A 82 -2.05 21.94 0.16
CA PHE A 82 -2.47 20.55 0.28
C PHE A 82 -1.30 19.60 -0.01
N THR A 83 -0.59 19.83 -1.13
CA THR A 83 0.58 19.04 -1.50
C THR A 83 1.68 19.09 -0.43
N LYS A 84 1.96 20.26 0.15
CA LYS A 84 2.93 20.41 1.25
C LYS A 84 2.47 19.69 2.50
N ALA A 85 1.20 19.85 2.90
CA ALA A 85 0.66 19.16 4.06
C ALA A 85 0.74 17.65 3.89
N MET A 86 0.42 17.09 2.72
CA MET A 86 0.40 15.64 2.53
C MET A 86 1.79 15.01 2.31
N ASN A 87 2.75 15.75 1.75
CA ASN A 87 4.06 15.19 1.36
C ASN A 87 5.24 15.66 2.24
N ASN A 88 5.12 16.79 2.94
CA ASN A 88 6.19 17.36 3.77
C ASN A 88 5.87 17.32 5.28
N PHE A 89 5.06 16.36 5.75
CA PHE A 89 4.95 16.16 7.20
C PHE A 89 6.34 15.82 7.76
N PRO A 90 6.90 16.57 8.73
CA PRO A 90 7.86 15.95 9.63
C PRO A 90 7.12 14.77 10.28
N SER A 91 7.69 13.57 10.21
CA SER A 91 7.17 12.45 11.01
C SER A 91 6.96 12.97 12.42
N ALA A 92 5.79 12.73 13.01
CA ALA A 92 5.41 13.22 14.34
C ALA A 92 6.62 13.28 15.29
N PRO A 93 6.78 14.35 16.09
CA PRO A 93 7.93 14.48 16.98
C PRO A 93 8.04 13.19 17.78
N ALA A 94 9.19 12.52 17.66
CA ALA A 94 9.51 11.36 18.46
C ALA A 94 9.20 11.75 19.91
N VAL A 95 8.19 11.11 20.48
CA VAL A 95 7.82 11.24 21.88
C VAL A 95 9.12 11.08 22.64
N ALA A 96 9.54 12.15 23.34
CA ALA A 96 10.80 12.19 24.05
C ALA A 96 10.97 10.89 24.84
N ALA A 97 11.96 10.09 24.44
CA ALA A 97 12.39 8.97 25.26
C ALA A 97 12.77 9.54 26.63
N PRO A 98 12.30 8.94 27.73
CA PRO A 98 12.60 9.45 29.05
C PRO A 98 14.11 9.50 29.25
N ASP A 99 14.57 10.69 29.60
CA ASP A 99 15.89 11.06 30.07
C ASP A 99 16.34 10.06 31.15
N ASN A 100 17.12 9.05 30.76
CA ASN A 100 17.78 8.15 31.70
C ASN A 100 19.02 7.50 31.07
N ALA A 101 20.18 8.15 31.25
CA ALA A 101 21.41 7.55 31.76
C ALA A 101 22.58 8.51 31.54
N GLU A 102 23.06 9.10 32.64
CA GLU A 102 24.38 9.74 32.72
C GLU A 102 25.47 8.77 32.24
N PRO A 103 26.46 9.21 31.44
CA PRO A 103 27.77 8.61 31.47
C PRO A 103 28.66 9.46 32.37
N LYS A 104 28.78 9.07 33.64
CA LYS A 104 29.98 9.39 34.41
C LYS A 104 31.11 8.51 33.91
N THR A 105 32.06 9.11 33.22
CA THR A 105 33.46 8.67 33.25
C THR A 105 34.34 9.89 33.32
N GLU A 106 34.73 10.22 34.55
CA GLU A 106 36.00 10.87 34.86
C GLU A 106 37.13 10.07 34.22
N ASN A 107 38.04 10.77 33.54
CA ASN A 107 39.46 10.43 33.38
C ASN A 107 40.12 11.57 32.59
N GLU A 108 40.65 12.58 33.30
CA GLU A 108 42.07 12.95 33.34
C GLU A 108 42.32 14.06 34.37
#